data_AF-A0A1G8VL37-F1
#
_entry.id   AF-A0A1G8VL37-F1
#
_cell.length_a   1.000
_cell.length_b   1.000
_cell.length_c   1.000
_cell.angle_alpha   90.00
_cell.angle_beta   90.00
_cell.angle_gamma   90.00
#
_symmetry.space_group_name_H-M   'P 1'
#
loop_
_entity.id
_entity.type
_entity.pdbx_description
1 polymer ?
#
loop_
_entity_poly.entity_id
_entity_poly.type
_entity_poly.pdbx_seq_one_letter_code
_entity_poly.pdbx_strand_id
1 'polypeptide(L)'
;MSNPVAKIVDRHLKIWNTRHAAERITAIPSTYAEDVVIGEPAAWFSGFAGVELAIKAVQAQMPGMDLAVTGPIQTTGDMSTYTWTLAGKDGNPVVKGRECDHGEA
;
A
#
# COMPACT_ATOMS: atom_id res chain seq x y z
N MET A 1 19.74 7.08 -11.37
CA MET A 1 18.89 6.06 -12.03
C MET A 1 17.61 5.97 -11.22
N SER A 2 16.44 6.10 -11.83
CA SER A 2 15.17 6.05 -11.10
C SER A 2 14.92 4.60 -10.69
N ASN A 3 14.77 4.33 -9.38
CA ASN A 3 14.49 2.98 -8.88
C ASN A 3 13.06 2.59 -9.31
N PRO A 4 12.87 1.60 -10.21
CA PRO A 4 11.54 1.23 -10.71
C PRO A 4 10.61 0.78 -9.58
N VAL A 5 11.15 0.11 -8.55
CA VAL A 5 10.40 -0.28 -7.34
C VAL A 5 9.85 0.94 -6.62
N ALA A 6 10.61 2.05 -6.53
CA ALA A 6 10.12 3.25 -5.85
C ALA A 6 8.86 3.82 -6.53
N LYS A 7 8.74 3.70 -7.85
CA LYS A 7 7.52 4.11 -8.57
C LYS A 7 6.34 3.20 -8.26
N ILE A 8 6.58 1.91 -8.06
CA ILE A 8 5.54 0.94 -7.69
C ILE A 8 5.06 1.25 -6.27
N VAL A 9 5.99 1.47 -5.34
CA VAL A 9 5.68 1.87 -3.95
C VAL A 9 4.88 3.18 -3.92
N ASP A 10 5.28 4.19 -4.71
CA ASP A 10 4.53 5.45 -4.81
C ASP A 10 3.08 5.23 -5.30
N ARG A 11 2.88 4.35 -6.29
CA ARG A 11 1.54 4.01 -6.80
C ARG A 11 0.74 3.23 -5.77
N HIS A 12 1.35 2.27 -5.08
CA HIS A 12 0.75 1.53 -3.98
C HIS A 12 0.24 2.52 -2.92
N LEU A 13 1.11 3.38 -2.39
CA LEU A 13 0.73 4.36 -1.37
C LEU A 13 -0.38 5.30 -1.85
N LYS A 14 -0.29 5.76 -3.10
CA LYS A 14 -1.34 6.59 -3.70
C LYS A 14 -2.70 5.88 -3.70
N ILE A 15 -2.75 4.60 -4.08
CA ILE A 15 -3.97 3.79 -4.08
C ILE A 15 -4.53 3.68 -2.66
N TRP A 16 -3.69 3.41 -1.67
CA TRP A 16 -4.09 3.27 -0.26
C TRP A 16 -4.56 4.57 0.38
N ASN A 17 -4.03 5.72 -0.04
CA ASN A 17 -4.44 7.04 0.43
C ASN A 17 -5.67 7.60 -0.32
N THR A 18 -5.98 7.08 -1.52
CA THR A 18 -7.11 7.54 -2.33
C THR A 18 -8.44 7.23 -1.64
N ARG A 19 -9.34 8.21 -1.55
CA ARG A 19 -10.66 8.06 -0.89
C ARG A 19 -11.78 7.66 -1.83
N HIS A 20 -11.71 8.10 -3.08
CA HIS A 20 -12.71 7.78 -4.08
C HIS A 20 -12.55 6.32 -4.54
N ALA A 21 -13.53 5.48 -4.25
CA ALA A 21 -13.49 4.05 -4.58
C ALA A 21 -13.31 3.80 -6.08
N ALA A 22 -13.98 4.60 -6.93
CA ALA A 22 -13.85 4.48 -8.38
C ALA A 22 -12.41 4.71 -8.88
N GLU A 23 -11.69 5.66 -8.27
CA GLU A 23 -10.29 5.92 -8.61
C GLU A 23 -9.38 4.76 -8.18
N ARG A 24 -9.61 4.19 -6.99
CA ARG A 24 -8.87 3.00 -6.52
C ARG A 24 -9.09 1.79 -7.43
N ILE A 25 -10.36 1.46 -7.70
CA ILE A 25 -10.75 0.33 -8.55
C ILE A 25 -10.10 0.46 -9.93
N THR A 26 -10.02 1.67 -10.48
CA THR A 26 -9.37 1.93 -11.77
C THR A 26 -7.85 1.77 -11.71
N ALA A 27 -7.21 2.18 -10.60
CA ALA A 27 -5.76 2.18 -10.46
C ALA A 27 -5.18 0.80 -10.08
N ILE A 28 -5.92 -0.02 -9.33
CA ILE A 28 -5.45 -1.33 -8.82
C ILE A 28 -4.87 -2.24 -9.93
N PRO A 29 -5.55 -2.49 -11.06
CA PRO A 29 -5.03 -3.38 -12.12
C PRO A 29 -3.74 -2.87 -12.81
N SER A 30 -3.40 -1.59 -12.64
CA SER A 30 -2.19 -1.00 -13.22
C SER A 30 -0.96 -1.07 -12.30
N THR A 31 -1.14 -1.54 -11.06
CA THR A 31 -0.10 -1.58 -10.03
C THR A 31 0.10 -2.98 -9.46
N TYR A 32 -0.97 -3.77 -9.32
CA TYR A 32 -0.91 -5.11 -8.74
C TYR A 32 -1.09 -6.19 -9.81
N ALA A 33 -0.53 -7.38 -9.56
CA ALA A 33 -0.83 -8.59 -10.33
C ALA A 33 -2.26 -9.08 -10.02
N GLU A 34 -2.87 -9.82 -10.95
CA GLU A 34 -4.24 -10.33 -10.80
C GLU A 34 -4.41 -11.26 -9.59
N ASP A 35 -3.37 -11.99 -9.23
CA ASP A 35 -3.30 -12.93 -8.11
C ASP A 35 -2.66 -12.33 -6.85
N VAL A 36 -2.57 -10.99 -6.76
CA VAL A 36 -2.02 -10.28 -5.59
C VAL A 36 -2.63 -10.78 -4.27
N VAL A 37 -1.78 -10.87 -3.25
CA VAL A 37 -2.19 -11.18 -1.89
C VAL A 37 -1.76 -10.03 -0.97
N ILE A 38 -2.70 -9.48 -0.22
CA ILE A 38 -2.46 -8.46 0.81
C ILE A 38 -2.69 -9.10 2.18
N GLY A 39 -1.67 -9.05 3.03
CA GLY A 39 -1.75 -9.51 4.42
C GLY A 39 -1.87 -8.32 5.37
N GLU A 40 -3.04 -8.16 5.99
CA GLU A 40 -3.25 -7.20 7.07
C GLU A 40 -3.32 -7.92 8.42
N PRO A 41 -3.08 -7.23 9.55
CA PRO A 41 -3.16 -7.86 10.88
C PRO A 41 -4.48 -8.60 11.16
N ALA A 42 -5.57 -8.17 10.53
CA ALA A 42 -6.90 -8.73 10.72
C ALA A 42 -7.23 -9.91 9.78
N ALA A 43 -6.66 -9.95 8.56
CA ALA A 43 -7.06 -10.91 7.53
C ALA A 43 -6.10 -10.91 6.32
N TRP A 44 -6.23 -11.95 5.50
CA TRP A 44 -5.62 -12.04 4.18
C TRP A 44 -6.67 -11.75 3.10
N PHE A 45 -6.26 -11.01 2.08
CA PHE A 45 -7.11 -10.64 0.94
C PHE A 45 -6.41 -11.02 -0.36
N SER A 46 -7.15 -11.48 -1.37
CA SER A 46 -6.60 -11.88 -2.66
C SER A 46 -7.32 -11.24 -3.85
N GLY A 47 -6.54 -11.04 -4.91
CA GLY A 47 -6.96 -10.41 -6.16
C GLY A 47 -7.34 -8.94 -6.02
N PHE A 48 -7.70 -8.32 -7.14
CA PHE A 48 -8.02 -6.89 -7.18
C PHE A 48 -9.18 -6.49 -6.24
N ALA A 49 -10.21 -7.34 -6.14
CA ALA A 49 -11.30 -7.12 -5.21
C ALA A 49 -10.84 -7.21 -3.74
N GLY A 50 -9.91 -8.11 -3.45
CA GLY A 50 -9.29 -8.24 -2.13
C GLY A 50 -8.51 -6.99 -1.72
N VAL A 51 -7.71 -6.42 -2.63
CA VAL A 51 -6.98 -5.16 -2.37
C VAL A 51 -7.95 -4.04 -1.99
N GLU A 52 -9.04 -3.87 -2.75
CA GLU A 52 -10.05 -2.84 -2.43
C GLU A 52 -10.75 -3.08 -1.09
N LEU A 53 -10.99 -4.34 -0.72
CA LEU A 53 -11.55 -4.69 0.59
C LEU A 53 -10.58 -4.38 1.74
N ALA A 54 -9.30 -4.69 1.56
CA ALA A 54 -8.25 -4.37 2.54
C ALA A 54 -8.18 -2.85 2.78
N ILE A 55 -8.10 -2.05 1.70
CA ILE A 55 -8.03 -0.59 1.80
C ILE A 55 -9.27 -0.03 2.50
N LYS A 56 -10.47 -0.50 2.14
CA LYS A 56 -11.70 -0.09 2.82
C LYS A 56 -11.67 -0.41 4.32
N ALA A 57 -11.21 -1.60 4.69
CA ALA A 57 -11.14 -2.02 6.09
C ALA A 57 -10.17 -1.15 6.90
N VAL A 58 -9.01 -0.80 6.35
CA VAL A 58 -8.03 0.07 7.02
C VAL A 58 -8.53 1.51 7.10
N GLN A 59 -9.08 2.06 6.01
CA GLN A 59 -9.63 3.43 6.00
C GLN A 59 -10.84 3.60 6.94
N ALA A 60 -11.66 2.55 7.11
CA ALA A 60 -12.79 2.57 8.05
C ALA A 60 -12.34 2.62 9.51
N GLN A 61 -11.22 1.96 9.84
CA GLN A 61 -10.63 1.98 11.18
C GLN A 61 -9.92 3.31 11.47
N MET A 62 -9.33 3.94 10.44
CA MET A 62 -8.60 5.19 10.59
C MET A 62 -9.04 6.24 9.55
N PRO A 63 -10.18 6.92 9.81
CA PRO A 63 -10.63 8.02 8.97
C PRO A 63 -9.58 9.13 8.87
N GLY A 64 -9.25 9.54 7.65
CA GLY A 64 -8.22 10.55 7.41
C GLY A 64 -6.78 10.03 7.43
N MET A 65 -6.57 8.71 7.37
CA MET A 65 -5.24 8.10 7.35
C MET A 65 -4.33 8.62 6.23
N ASP A 66 -3.07 8.93 6.51
CA ASP A 66 -2.09 9.24 5.46
C ASP A 66 -0.88 8.33 5.60
N LEU A 67 -0.71 7.45 4.61
CA LEU A 67 0.40 6.49 4.52
C LEU A 67 1.59 7.16 3.82
N ALA A 68 2.76 7.13 4.45
CA ALA A 68 3.99 7.70 3.91
C ALA A 68 5.20 6.80 4.18
N VAL A 69 6.06 6.63 3.18
CA VAL A 69 7.36 5.94 3.33
C VAL A 69 8.28 6.81 4.19
N THR A 70 8.97 6.20 5.14
CA THR A 70 9.85 6.90 6.11
C THR A 70 11.29 6.43 6.10
N GLY A 71 11.60 5.39 5.32
CA GLY A 71 12.93 4.79 5.25
C GLY A 71 13.30 4.38 3.83
N PRO A 72 14.54 3.91 3.63
CA PRO A 72 14.99 3.45 2.32
C PRO A 72 14.17 2.22 1.89
N ILE A 73 13.90 2.14 0.59
CA ILE A 73 13.43 0.91 -0.05
C ILE A 73 14.65 0.04 -0.29
N GLN A 74 14.66 -1.13 0.33
CA GLN A 74 15.69 -2.15 0.14
C GLN A 74 15.14 -3.26 -0.74
N THR A 75 15.90 -3.70 -1.74
CA THR A 75 15.48 -4.77 -2.67
C THR A 75 16.53 -5.89 -2.67
N THR A 76 16.08 -7.13 -2.47
CA THR A 76 16.89 -8.35 -2.54
C THR A 76 16.15 -9.36 -3.42
N GLY A 77 16.69 -9.68 -4.59
CA GLY A 77 15.94 -10.42 -5.61
C GLY A 77 14.66 -9.65 -5.99
N ASP A 78 13.53 -10.34 -6.01
CA ASP A 78 12.23 -9.76 -6.36
C ASP A 78 11.43 -9.33 -5.12
N MET A 79 12.10 -9.16 -3.98
CA MET A 79 11.51 -8.75 -2.72
C MET A 79 11.98 -7.34 -2.37
N SER A 80 11.04 -6.45 -2.09
CA SER A 80 11.30 -5.08 -1.69
C SER A 80 10.71 -4.80 -0.32
N THR A 81 11.46 -4.11 0.54
CA THR A 81 11.09 -3.86 1.93
C THR A 81 11.36 -2.40 2.30
N TYR A 82 10.42 -1.77 2.98
CA TYR A 82 10.51 -0.37 3.41
C TYR A 82 9.71 -0.12 4.68
N THR A 83 10.03 0.97 5.40
CA THR A 83 9.26 1.40 6.57
C THR A 83 8.29 2.50 6.21
N TRP A 84 7.14 2.51 6.86
CA TRP A 84 6.10 3.50 6.64
C TRP A 84 5.52 4.03 7.96
N THR A 85 4.93 5.21 7.89
CA THR A 85 4.08 5.77 8.92
C THR A 85 2.67 5.94 8.40
N LEU A 86 1.71 5.78 9.29
CA LEU A 86 0.33 6.15 9.06
C LEU A 86 -0.06 7.26 10.03
N ALA A 87 -0.38 8.43 9.50
CA ALA A 87 -0.86 9.56 10.27
C ALA A 87 -2.39 9.54 10.36
N GLY A 88 -2.96 9.92 11.50
CA GLY A 88 -4.41 10.16 11.63
C GLY A 88 -4.81 11.54 11.11
N LYS A 89 -6.08 11.92 11.28
CA LYS A 89 -6.62 13.23 10.82
C LYS A 89 -5.82 14.45 11.29
N ASP A 90 -5.13 14.35 12.43
CA ASP A 90 -4.37 15.44 13.04
C ASP A 90 -2.91 15.50 12.53
N GLY A 91 -2.55 14.68 11.53
CA GLY A 91 -1.24 14.66 10.89
C GLY A 91 -0.13 14.01 11.72
N ASN A 92 -0.39 13.68 12.99
CA ASN A 92 0.57 12.98 13.84
C ASN A 92 0.62 11.48 13.46
N PRO A 93 1.83 10.90 13.26
CA PRO A 93 1.99 9.47 13.06
C PRO A 93 1.44 8.68 14.25
N VAL A 94 0.50 7.77 13.98
CA VAL A 94 -0.14 6.92 15.00
C VAL A 94 0.28 5.45 14.86
N VAL A 95 0.65 5.01 13.66
CA VAL A 95 1.15 3.65 13.41
C VAL A 95 2.46 3.73 12.60
N LYS A 96 3.39 2.83 12.90
CA LYS A 96 4.60 2.58 12.12
C LYS A 96 4.61 1.12 11.72
N GLY A 97 4.99 0.84 10.48
CA GLY A 97 5.08 -0.51 9.97
C GLY A 97 6.27 -0.70 9.04
N ARG A 98 6.44 -1.95 8.63
CA ARG A 98 7.35 -2.37 7.57
C ARG A 98 6.52 -3.12 6.56
N GLU A 99 6.65 -2.73 5.30
CA GLU A 99 6.01 -3.41 4.18
C GLU A 99 7.02 -4.31 3.47
N CYS A 100 6.52 -5.42 2.91
CA CYS A 100 7.30 -6.35 2.07
C CYS A 100 6.51 -6.65 0.80
N ASP A 101 6.91 -6.04 -0.31
CA ASP A 101 6.30 -6.25 -1.62
C ASP A 101 7.12 -7.25 -2.43
N HIS A 102 6.46 -8.22 -3.04
CA HIS A 102 7.06 -9.16 -4.00
C HIS A 102 6.52 -8.92 -5.41
N GLY A 103 7.41 -8.82 -6.38
CA GLY A 103 7.04 -8.69 -7.79
C GLY A 103 8.23 -8.30 -8.66
N GLU A 104 8.15 -8.67 -9.95
CA GLU A 104 9.12 -8.23 -10.95
C GLU A 104 8.83 -6.77 -11.35
N ALA A 105 9.89 -5.97 -11.48
CA ALA A 105 9.81 -4.53 -11.75
C ALA A 105 9.67 -4.18 -13.24
#